data_AF-A0AAW3WT12-F1
#
_entry.id   AF-A0AAW3WT12-F1
#
_cell.length_a   1.000
_cell.length_b   1.000
_cell.length_c   1.000
_cell.angle_alpha   90.00
_cell.angle_beta   90.00
_cell.angle_gamma   90.00
#
_symmetry.space_group_name_H-M   'P 1'
#
loop_
_entity.id
_entity.type
_entity.pdbx_description
1 polymer ?
#
loop_
_entity_poly.entity_id
_entity_poly.type
_entity_poly.pdbx_seq_one_letter_code
_entity_poly.pdbx_strand_id
1 'polypeptide(L)'
;MNMTAKAKTFQLAETSFAQLGYVQFADEKSLAQDLTELRNLLQNAMQLEHATIPPYLTMLYTLDDDVDWRIIETLRSVVVEEMLHFTLTANLLNAIGGTPAVDSPDFLPSYPARLPYDIDDIEVNLYGFSKNGIFQGMVIEHPKDVRPRAIANEVPSDMTIGEFYLYIESRLRAAVETHGERAIFCGDPQRQIPPDVFYYGGGGNVLKVSDLKSAVAAMKLITDQGEGTENDIWVVDEDELAHYFRFSQIYNERLYQKGDTVASGPTGDPFPVPWNKSVLIDSNAKVSDYPPGEVRDAIIRFNQRYCQLLGDLQTAFTGAPDKLMAAVVAMCALRDDFRAITANPFPGKELFHCAPTFEYTVANHQPLGKQVLMAAPATAAVTLTDSADASADASADASASNEATLDQLQQAYSTGNLQLALSCMSDEVIWDISGPSECPYLGVFYGHEGFTRFWTLLGATVNFGSAGVEKSFFSGDQAMSYGGEQGTTKCGRVPYRYDWAIRYQFNEQHQITLMRQYFNPLNILSALKAAPYPVPAACPHSAKPQSQQQ
;
A
#
# COMPACT_ATOMS: atom_id res chain seq x y z
N MET A 1 -4.15 29.66 34.02
CA MET A 1 -4.92 30.81 33.48
C MET A 1 -6.02 31.24 34.44
N ASN A 2 -6.28 32.55 34.60
CA ASN A 2 -7.49 33.05 35.28
C ASN A 2 -8.72 32.90 34.34
N MET A 3 -9.94 32.73 34.86
CA MET A 3 -11.15 32.40 34.08
C MET A 3 -11.39 33.35 32.89
N THR A 4 -11.11 34.64 33.06
CA THR A 4 -11.29 35.66 32.01
C THR A 4 -10.33 35.48 30.83
N ALA A 5 -9.12 34.96 31.07
CA ALA A 5 -8.14 34.71 30.00
C ALA A 5 -8.55 33.48 29.17
N LYS A 6 -8.96 32.40 29.85
CA LYS A 6 -9.44 31.17 29.19
C LYS A 6 -10.68 31.43 28.32
N ALA A 7 -11.61 32.27 28.80
CA ALA A 7 -12.79 32.67 28.02
C ALA A 7 -12.43 33.43 26.73
N LYS A 8 -11.41 34.30 26.78
CA LYS A 8 -10.93 35.01 25.58
C LYS A 8 -10.25 34.07 24.58
N THR A 9 -9.44 33.12 25.06
CA THR A 9 -8.81 32.10 24.21
C THR A 9 -9.86 31.28 23.46
N PHE A 10 -10.90 30.82 24.16
CA PHE A 10 -11.99 30.06 23.53
C PHE A 10 -12.80 30.89 22.53
N GLN A 11 -13.07 32.16 22.85
CA GLN A 11 -13.76 33.05 21.90
C GLN A 11 -12.92 33.27 20.62
N LEU A 12 -11.61 33.45 20.75
CA LEU A 12 -10.70 33.57 19.61
C LEU A 12 -10.72 32.29 18.77
N ALA A 13 -10.64 31.13 19.41
CA ALA A 13 -10.64 29.84 18.72
C ALA A 13 -11.93 29.60 17.93
N GLU A 14 -13.10 29.85 18.53
CA GLU A 14 -14.39 29.73 17.83
C GLU A 14 -14.48 30.71 16.65
N THR A 15 -14.04 31.95 16.85
CA THR A 15 -14.15 33.00 15.82
C THR A 15 -13.20 32.74 14.65
N SER A 16 -11.95 32.36 14.94
CA SER A 16 -10.94 32.05 13.93
C SER A 16 -11.30 30.80 13.15
N PHE A 17 -11.74 29.72 13.81
CA PHE A 17 -12.16 28.51 13.13
C PHE A 17 -13.32 28.79 12.16
N ALA A 18 -14.35 29.53 12.61
CA ALA A 18 -15.48 29.88 11.75
C ALA A 18 -15.11 30.75 10.54
N GLN A 19 -14.04 31.55 10.63
CA GLN A 19 -13.63 32.47 9.56
C GLN A 19 -12.56 31.89 8.63
N LEU A 20 -11.66 31.08 9.17
CA LEU A 20 -10.42 30.67 8.53
C LEU A 20 -10.31 29.15 8.33
N GLY A 21 -11.13 28.37 9.03
CA GLY A 21 -11.06 26.90 9.04
C GLY A 21 -10.00 26.33 9.99
N TYR A 22 -9.26 27.16 10.72
CA TYR A 22 -8.26 26.75 11.71
C TYR A 22 -8.29 27.66 12.94
N VAL A 23 -7.68 27.22 14.05
CA VAL A 23 -7.67 27.94 15.33
C VAL A 23 -6.45 28.85 15.42
N GLN A 24 -6.66 30.11 15.80
CA GLN A 24 -5.56 31.02 16.16
C GLN A 24 -5.22 30.92 17.65
N PHE A 25 -3.91 30.98 17.93
CA PHE A 25 -3.37 31.00 19.29
C PHE A 25 -2.94 32.42 19.67
N ALA A 26 -3.09 32.76 20.95
CA ALA A 26 -2.76 34.09 21.46
C ALA A 26 -1.35 34.17 22.06
N ASP A 27 -0.71 33.04 22.29
CA ASP A 27 0.63 32.93 22.82
C ASP A 27 1.68 32.92 21.71
N GLU A 28 2.72 33.73 21.89
CA GLU A 28 3.91 33.71 21.04
C GLU A 28 4.98 32.84 21.70
N LYS A 29 5.46 31.83 20.99
CA LYS A 29 6.57 30.98 21.43
C LYS A 29 7.84 31.33 20.67
N SER A 30 9.00 31.03 21.26
CA SER A 30 10.25 31.12 20.51
C SER A 30 10.31 30.06 19.41
N LEU A 31 11.04 30.33 18.33
CA LEU A 31 11.22 29.38 17.22
C LEU A 31 11.63 27.97 17.69
N ALA A 32 12.52 27.89 18.70
CA ALA A 32 12.98 26.62 19.24
C ALA A 32 11.87 25.86 19.96
N GLN A 33 10.97 26.56 20.67
CA GLN A 33 9.83 25.95 21.35
C GLN A 33 8.80 25.44 20.34
N ASP A 34 8.46 26.25 19.31
CA ASP A 34 7.52 25.84 18.26
C ASP A 34 8.03 24.62 17.49
N LEU A 35 9.29 24.65 17.04
CA LEU A 35 9.87 23.50 16.34
C LEU A 35 9.92 22.25 17.21
N THR A 36 10.26 22.37 18.49
CA THR A 36 10.28 21.22 19.42
C THR A 36 8.88 20.64 19.57
N GLU A 37 7.88 21.49 19.77
CA GLU A 37 6.51 21.04 19.93
C GLU A 37 5.96 20.40 18.65
N LEU A 38 6.09 21.06 17.51
CA LEU A 38 5.61 20.55 16.22
C LEU A 38 6.27 19.21 15.86
N ARG A 39 7.58 19.07 16.11
CA ARG A 39 8.29 17.79 15.87
C ARG A 39 7.78 16.68 16.79
N ASN A 40 7.49 16.98 18.06
CA ASN A 40 6.91 16.01 18.98
C ASN A 40 5.49 15.63 18.55
N LEU A 41 4.65 16.60 18.17
CA LEU A 41 3.29 16.33 17.70
C LEU A 41 3.31 15.43 16.46
N LEU A 42 4.14 15.74 15.46
CA LEU A 42 4.26 14.95 14.25
C LEU A 42 4.85 13.56 14.51
N GLN A 43 5.79 13.41 15.44
CA GLN A 43 6.29 12.09 15.84
C GLN A 43 5.20 11.23 16.51
N ASN A 44 4.32 11.84 17.30
CA ASN A 44 3.16 11.15 17.88
C ASN A 44 2.09 10.87 16.83
N ALA A 45 1.88 11.76 15.85
CA ALA A 45 1.01 11.49 14.70
C ALA A 45 1.52 10.27 13.92
N MET A 46 2.84 10.15 13.69
CA MET A 46 3.40 8.95 13.07
C MET A 46 3.10 7.67 13.86
N GLN A 47 3.11 7.75 15.19
CA GLN A 47 2.75 6.63 16.05
C GLN A 47 1.25 6.31 15.98
N LEU A 48 0.40 7.33 15.84
CA LEU A 48 -1.05 7.19 15.63
C LEU A 48 -1.34 6.43 14.33
N GLU A 49 -0.82 6.91 13.19
CA GLU A 49 -1.01 6.24 11.88
C GLU A 49 -0.47 4.81 11.89
N HIS A 50 0.67 4.57 12.55
CA HIS A 50 1.19 3.22 12.66
C HIS A 50 0.32 2.34 13.58
N ALA A 51 -0.34 2.89 14.59
CA ALA A 51 -1.10 2.12 15.56
C ALA A 51 -2.34 1.43 14.95
N THR A 52 -2.85 1.93 13.82
CA THR A 52 -4.01 1.38 13.07
C THR A 52 -3.60 0.26 12.10
N ILE A 53 -2.35 0.29 11.59
CA ILE A 53 -1.85 -0.67 10.58
C ILE A 53 -1.90 -2.14 11.07
N PRO A 54 -1.29 -2.54 12.22
CA PRO A 54 -1.36 -3.93 12.68
C PRO A 54 -2.78 -4.47 12.93
N PRO A 55 -3.71 -3.73 13.57
CA PRO A 55 -5.11 -4.13 13.67
C PRO A 55 -5.77 -4.40 12.31
N TYR A 56 -5.56 -3.53 11.33
CA TYR A 56 -6.18 -3.67 10.00
C TYR A 56 -5.56 -4.80 9.19
N LEU A 57 -4.24 -5.00 9.29
CA LEU A 57 -3.56 -6.19 8.77
C LEU A 57 -4.07 -7.48 9.42
N THR A 58 -4.33 -7.45 10.74
CA THR A 58 -4.87 -8.61 11.48
C THR A 58 -6.25 -9.00 10.95
N MET A 59 -7.13 -8.02 10.70
CA MET A 59 -8.41 -8.29 10.03
C MET A 59 -8.20 -8.85 8.63
N LEU A 60 -7.38 -8.19 7.80
CA LEU A 60 -7.15 -8.59 6.41
C LEU A 60 -6.59 -10.02 6.29
N TYR A 61 -5.66 -10.41 7.15
CA TYR A 61 -4.96 -11.70 7.04
C TYR A 61 -5.64 -12.86 7.74
N THR A 62 -6.66 -12.60 8.57
CA THR A 62 -7.53 -13.65 9.13
C THR A 62 -8.71 -13.99 8.23
N LEU A 63 -9.06 -13.13 7.27
CA LEU A 63 -10.09 -13.36 6.26
C LEU A 63 -9.66 -14.47 5.28
N ASP A 64 -10.59 -15.37 4.93
CA ASP A 64 -10.36 -16.41 3.92
C ASP A 64 -10.25 -15.80 2.51
N ASP A 65 -9.50 -16.43 1.61
CA ASP A 65 -9.39 -15.98 0.21
C ASP A 65 -10.67 -16.23 -0.62
N ASP A 66 -11.55 -17.13 -0.15
CA ASP A 66 -12.81 -17.52 -0.81
C ASP A 66 -14.00 -16.69 -0.28
N VAL A 67 -13.82 -15.36 -0.28
CA VAL A 67 -14.86 -14.37 0.02
C VAL A 67 -15.00 -13.41 -1.15
N ASP A 68 -16.04 -12.57 -1.12
CA ASP A 68 -16.18 -11.50 -2.10
C ASP A 68 -14.91 -10.61 -2.09
N TRP A 69 -14.24 -10.54 -3.24
CA TRP A 69 -12.97 -9.82 -3.38
C TRP A 69 -13.08 -8.35 -2.96
N ARG A 70 -14.27 -7.76 -3.08
CA ARG A 70 -14.53 -6.38 -2.66
C ARG A 70 -14.24 -6.19 -1.17
N ILE A 71 -14.52 -7.18 -0.32
CA ILE A 71 -14.24 -7.11 1.13
C ILE A 71 -12.73 -7.08 1.38
N ILE A 72 -11.99 -7.96 0.70
CA ILE A 72 -10.53 -8.02 0.78
C ILE A 72 -9.94 -6.69 0.30
N GLU A 73 -10.42 -6.18 -0.82
CA GLU A 73 -9.93 -4.94 -1.41
C GLU A 73 -10.24 -3.73 -0.52
N THR A 74 -11.45 -3.63 0.05
CA THR A 74 -11.81 -2.57 0.99
C THR A 74 -10.88 -2.52 2.21
N LEU A 75 -10.55 -3.67 2.81
CA LEU A 75 -9.62 -3.71 3.94
C LEU A 75 -8.18 -3.42 3.51
N ARG A 76 -7.77 -3.96 2.35
CA ARG A 76 -6.43 -3.74 1.80
C ARG A 76 -6.19 -2.28 1.45
N SER A 77 -7.16 -1.60 0.85
CA SER A 77 -7.04 -0.19 0.46
C SER A 77 -6.91 0.71 1.70
N VAL A 78 -7.69 0.47 2.76
CA VAL A 78 -7.54 1.17 4.04
C VAL A 78 -6.14 0.98 4.62
N VAL A 79 -5.64 -0.27 4.72
CA VAL A 79 -4.27 -0.53 5.23
C VAL A 79 -3.20 0.23 4.43
N VAL A 80 -3.35 0.28 3.11
CA VAL A 80 -2.42 0.98 2.22
C VAL A 80 -2.48 2.49 2.44
N GLU A 81 -3.67 3.05 2.64
CA GLU A 81 -3.86 4.46 2.95
C GLU A 81 -3.27 4.82 4.32
N GLU A 82 -3.41 3.98 5.34
CA GLU A 82 -2.72 4.19 6.63
C GLU A 82 -1.18 4.19 6.48
N MET A 83 -0.63 3.35 5.58
CA MET A 83 0.80 3.39 5.25
C MET A 83 1.19 4.67 4.50
N LEU A 84 0.29 5.21 3.67
CA LEU A 84 0.45 6.50 3.03
C LEU A 84 0.44 7.63 4.07
N HIS A 85 -0.51 7.63 5.01
CA HIS A 85 -0.62 8.62 6.07
C HIS A 85 0.63 8.63 6.93
N PHE A 86 1.09 7.45 7.34
CA PHE A 86 2.35 7.29 8.05
C PHE A 86 3.55 7.91 7.29
N THR A 87 3.60 7.71 5.96
CA THR A 87 4.64 8.27 5.09
C THR A 87 4.52 9.80 4.93
N LEU A 88 3.30 10.32 4.78
CA LEU A 88 3.02 11.76 4.69
C LEU A 88 3.42 12.47 5.99
N THR A 89 3.15 11.86 7.14
CA THR A 89 3.55 12.38 8.45
C THR A 89 5.07 12.35 8.64
N ALA A 90 5.77 11.35 8.10
CA ALA A 90 7.23 11.36 8.01
C ALA A 90 7.75 12.54 7.16
N ASN A 91 7.12 12.81 6.01
CA ASN A 91 7.47 13.95 5.15
C ASN A 91 7.23 15.29 5.85
N LEU A 92 6.10 15.45 6.55
CA LEU A 92 5.80 16.62 7.39
C LEU A 92 6.88 16.85 8.44
N LEU A 93 7.25 15.80 9.20
CA LEU A 93 8.26 15.87 10.24
C LEU A 93 9.65 16.23 9.67
N ASN A 94 10.03 15.61 8.56
CA ASN A 94 11.28 15.91 7.87
C ASN A 94 11.32 17.36 7.36
N ALA A 95 10.22 17.88 6.82
CA ALA A 95 10.16 19.22 6.23
C ALA A 95 10.44 20.33 7.25
N ILE A 96 10.07 20.13 8.51
CA ILE A 96 10.38 21.06 9.61
C ILE A 96 11.71 20.75 10.33
N GLY A 97 12.58 19.95 9.72
CA GLY A 97 13.90 19.59 10.26
C GLY A 97 13.85 18.60 11.42
N GLY A 98 12.75 17.89 11.61
CA GLY A 98 12.68 16.73 12.49
C GLY A 98 13.41 15.52 11.89
N THR A 99 13.46 14.43 12.64
CA THR A 99 13.98 13.14 12.17
C THR A 99 13.04 12.07 12.72
N PRO A 100 12.28 11.39 11.85
CA PRO A 100 11.40 10.30 12.28
C PRO A 100 12.16 9.25 13.10
N ALA A 101 11.53 8.79 14.18
CA ALA A 101 12.00 7.71 15.04
C ALA A 101 10.92 6.63 15.10
N VAL A 102 11.04 5.60 14.26
CA VAL A 102 10.02 4.55 14.06
C VAL A 102 10.51 3.16 14.44
N ASP A 103 11.83 2.97 14.50
CA ASP A 103 12.46 1.75 15.01
C ASP A 103 12.84 1.92 16.48
N SER A 104 11.83 1.95 17.34
CA SER A 104 12.03 2.05 18.79
C SER A 104 10.94 1.34 19.58
N PRO A 105 11.25 0.84 20.79
CA PRO A 105 10.24 0.23 21.66
C PRO A 105 9.15 1.21 22.09
N ASP A 106 9.46 2.51 22.13
CA ASP A 106 8.51 3.56 22.49
C ASP A 106 7.56 3.91 21.33
N PHE A 107 7.91 3.53 20.09
CA PHE A 107 7.09 3.77 18.90
C PHE A 107 6.05 2.66 18.69
N LEU A 108 6.45 1.39 18.79
CA LEU A 108 5.56 0.25 18.54
C LEU A 108 4.60 0.01 19.71
N PRO A 109 3.27 0.13 19.53
CA PRO A 109 2.32 -0.06 20.62
C PRO A 109 2.31 -1.49 21.15
N SER A 110 2.18 -1.65 22.47
CA SER A 110 1.92 -2.97 23.08
C SER A 110 0.43 -3.24 23.14
N TYR A 111 -0.15 -3.79 22.07
CA TYR A 111 -1.60 -4.05 21.97
C TYR A 111 -2.14 -5.00 23.07
N PRO A 112 -3.36 -4.79 23.61
CA PRO A 112 -4.22 -3.66 23.32
C PRO A 112 -3.60 -2.36 23.84
N ALA A 113 -3.74 -1.28 23.07
CA ALA A 113 -3.05 -0.03 23.35
C ALA A 113 -3.95 1.17 23.08
N ARG A 114 -3.79 2.24 23.85
CA ARG A 114 -4.43 3.52 23.54
C ARG A 114 -3.66 4.28 22.47
N LEU A 115 -4.38 5.07 21.69
CA LEU A 115 -3.76 6.02 20.76
C LEU A 115 -2.98 7.11 21.51
N PRO A 116 -1.94 7.70 20.90
CA PRO A 116 -1.21 8.82 21.49
C PRO A 116 -2.14 9.94 21.98
N TYR A 117 -1.76 10.60 23.08
CA TYR A 117 -2.57 11.65 23.74
C TYR A 117 -3.96 11.24 24.23
N ASP A 118 -4.22 9.93 24.37
CA ASP A 118 -5.54 9.38 24.69
C ASP A 118 -6.61 9.91 23.72
N ILE A 119 -6.24 10.08 22.44
CA ILE A 119 -7.16 10.48 21.37
C ILE A 119 -8.37 9.55 21.38
N ASP A 120 -9.54 10.15 21.51
CA ASP A 120 -10.85 9.51 21.63
C ASP A 120 -11.03 8.45 22.75
N ASP A 121 -10.06 8.31 23.67
CA ASP A 121 -10.03 7.26 24.70
C ASP A 121 -10.23 5.84 24.13
N ILE A 122 -9.80 5.62 22.89
CA ILE A 122 -9.96 4.34 22.19
C ILE A 122 -8.85 3.38 22.60
N GLU A 123 -9.23 2.18 23.04
CA GLU A 123 -8.31 1.05 23.19
C GLU A 123 -8.32 0.20 21.92
N VAL A 124 -7.21 0.23 21.19
CA VAL A 124 -7.03 -0.47 19.92
C VAL A 124 -6.59 -1.91 20.18
N ASN A 125 -7.34 -2.86 19.62
CA ASN A 125 -7.11 -4.29 19.75
C ASN A 125 -6.72 -4.94 18.42
N LEU A 126 -6.02 -6.08 18.48
CA LEU A 126 -5.71 -6.95 17.34
C LEU A 126 -6.85 -7.96 17.10
N TYR A 127 -8.01 -7.46 16.66
CA TYR A 127 -9.13 -8.31 16.27
C TYR A 127 -8.91 -8.94 14.89
N GLY A 128 -9.23 -10.23 14.76
CA GLY A 128 -9.42 -10.85 13.45
C GLY A 128 -10.69 -10.32 12.77
N PHE A 129 -10.85 -10.64 11.48
CA PHE A 129 -12.02 -10.23 10.72
C PHE A 129 -13.29 -10.73 11.39
N SER A 130 -14.09 -9.80 11.88
CA SER A 130 -15.27 -10.03 12.70
C SER A 130 -16.07 -8.73 12.80
N LYS A 131 -17.33 -8.81 13.26
CA LYS A 131 -18.11 -7.60 13.54
C LYS A 131 -17.43 -6.66 14.54
N ASN A 132 -16.67 -7.21 15.51
CA ASN A 132 -15.92 -6.40 16.47
C ASN A 132 -14.73 -5.69 15.82
N GLY A 133 -13.98 -6.38 14.96
CA GLY A 133 -12.87 -5.76 14.22
C GLY A 133 -13.35 -4.63 13.31
N ILE A 134 -14.40 -4.88 12.53
CA ILE A 134 -14.99 -3.86 11.64
C ILE A 134 -15.56 -2.70 12.45
N PHE A 135 -16.26 -2.97 13.56
CA PHE A 135 -16.77 -1.92 14.43
C PHE A 135 -15.64 -1.10 15.08
N GLN A 136 -14.51 -1.71 15.46
CA GLN A 136 -13.34 -0.98 15.94
C GLN A 136 -12.81 -0.04 14.84
N GLY A 137 -12.70 -0.51 13.60
CA GLY A 137 -12.36 0.34 12.45
C GLY A 137 -13.30 1.54 12.33
N MET A 138 -14.62 1.30 12.40
CA MET A 138 -15.60 2.40 12.40
C MET A 138 -15.45 3.36 13.58
N VAL A 139 -15.07 2.90 14.77
CA VAL A 139 -14.90 3.76 15.96
C VAL A 139 -13.64 4.63 15.83
N ILE A 140 -12.56 4.07 15.31
CA ILE A 140 -11.29 4.79 15.06
C ILE A 140 -11.54 5.89 14.01
N GLU A 141 -12.17 5.54 12.89
CA GLU A 141 -12.34 6.44 11.74
C GLU A 141 -13.58 7.32 11.82
N HIS A 142 -14.34 7.27 12.93
CA HIS A 142 -15.65 7.90 12.99
C HIS A 142 -15.56 9.42 12.71
N PRO A 143 -16.27 9.95 11.69
CA PRO A 143 -16.28 11.39 11.42
C PRO A 143 -16.87 12.14 12.60
N LYS A 144 -16.17 13.16 13.08
CA LYS A 144 -16.61 13.95 14.24
C LYS A 144 -16.59 15.43 13.96
N ASP A 145 -17.55 16.12 14.58
CA ASP A 145 -17.55 17.58 14.61
C ASP A 145 -16.28 18.11 15.27
N VAL A 146 -15.62 19.03 14.59
CA VAL A 146 -14.48 19.75 15.14
C VAL A 146 -14.95 20.66 16.28
N ARG A 147 -14.34 20.53 17.45
CA ARG A 147 -14.55 21.40 18.62
C ARG A 147 -13.36 22.37 18.73
N PRO A 148 -13.50 23.65 18.32
CA PRO A 148 -12.39 24.62 18.38
C PRO A 148 -11.81 24.80 19.78
N ARG A 149 -12.62 24.59 20.83
CA ARG A 149 -12.18 24.66 22.23
C ARG A 149 -11.25 23.53 22.64
N ALA A 150 -11.38 22.33 22.05
CA ALA A 150 -10.46 21.23 22.30
C ALA A 150 -9.08 21.60 21.76
N ILE A 151 -9.03 22.11 20.53
CA ILE A 151 -7.83 22.59 19.82
C ILE A 151 -7.18 23.79 20.53
N ALA A 152 -7.98 24.67 21.12
CA ALA A 152 -7.46 25.84 21.84
C ALA A 152 -6.76 25.50 23.18
N ASN A 153 -6.89 24.26 23.66
CA ASN A 153 -6.15 23.85 24.85
C ASN A 153 -4.68 23.60 24.46
N GLU A 154 -3.75 24.21 25.19
CA GLU A 154 -2.29 24.08 24.96
C GLU A 154 -1.75 22.66 25.18
N VAL A 155 -2.58 21.74 25.70
CA VAL A 155 -2.26 20.33 25.87
C VAL A 155 -3.17 19.53 24.93
N PRO A 156 -2.61 18.79 23.96
CA PRO A 156 -3.39 17.85 23.16
C PRO A 156 -3.88 16.73 24.09
N SER A 157 -5.19 16.73 24.36
CA SER A 157 -5.88 15.74 25.18
C SER A 157 -7.37 15.80 24.85
N ASP A 158 -8.07 14.67 24.91
CA ASP A 158 -9.51 14.61 24.61
C ASP A 158 -9.82 15.23 23.23
N MET A 159 -9.02 14.85 22.23
CA MET A 159 -9.18 15.26 20.83
C MET A 159 -9.59 14.05 19.99
N THR A 160 -10.28 14.32 18.89
CA THR A 160 -10.43 13.37 17.77
C THR A 160 -9.17 13.37 16.90
N ILE A 161 -9.04 12.39 15.99
CA ILE A 161 -7.91 12.34 15.04
C ILE A 161 -7.91 13.61 14.16
N GLY A 162 -9.06 14.00 13.60
CA GLY A 162 -9.23 15.22 12.82
C GLY A 162 -8.93 16.49 13.62
N GLU A 163 -9.35 16.58 14.88
CA GLU A 163 -8.99 17.70 15.76
C GLU A 163 -7.50 17.75 16.06
N PHE A 164 -6.84 16.58 16.19
CA PHE A 164 -5.40 16.50 16.42
C PHE A 164 -4.61 16.99 15.20
N TYR A 165 -4.97 16.60 13.99
CA TYR A 165 -4.36 17.14 12.77
C TYR A 165 -4.64 18.62 12.58
N LEU A 166 -5.86 19.07 12.89
CA LEU A 166 -6.18 20.50 12.85
C LEU A 166 -5.43 21.29 13.92
N TYR A 167 -5.14 20.70 15.08
CA TYR A 167 -4.25 21.27 16.09
C TYR A 167 -2.83 21.44 15.54
N ILE A 168 -2.27 20.41 14.90
CA ILE A 168 -0.95 20.48 14.25
C ILE A 168 -0.94 21.58 13.19
N GLU A 169 -1.94 21.63 12.31
CA GLU A 169 -2.08 22.68 11.30
C GLU A 169 -2.12 24.07 11.92
N SER A 170 -2.98 24.25 12.93
CA SER A 170 -3.16 25.53 13.61
C SER A 170 -1.85 26.01 14.25
N ARG A 171 -1.09 25.09 14.87
CA ARG A 171 0.23 25.39 15.45
C ARG A 171 1.29 25.68 14.40
N LEU A 172 1.27 24.96 13.28
CA LEU A 172 2.18 25.17 12.16
C LEU A 172 1.96 26.56 11.54
N ARG A 173 0.70 26.95 11.33
CA ARG A 173 0.32 28.28 10.82
C ARG A 173 0.78 29.39 11.75
N ALA A 174 0.54 29.26 13.06
CA ALA A 174 0.98 30.25 14.04
C ALA A 174 2.51 30.41 14.06
N ALA A 175 3.26 29.31 13.95
CA ALA A 175 4.72 29.34 13.89
C ALA A 175 5.22 30.01 12.59
N VAL A 176 4.57 29.74 11.44
CA VAL A 176 4.89 30.39 10.16
C VAL A 176 4.59 31.90 10.19
N GLU A 177 3.47 32.31 10.80
CA GLU A 177 3.11 33.71 10.95
C GLU A 177 4.13 34.47 11.81
N THR A 178 4.61 33.84 12.88
CA THR A 178 5.54 34.46 13.83
C THR A 178 6.98 34.52 13.30
N HIS A 179 7.48 33.41 12.73
CA HIS A 179 8.91 33.25 12.42
C HIS A 179 9.22 33.27 10.91
N GLY A 180 8.20 33.20 10.06
CA GLY A 180 8.32 33.08 8.62
C GLY A 180 8.50 31.64 8.14
N GLU A 181 7.96 31.34 6.97
CA GLU A 181 7.91 29.98 6.41
C GLU A 181 9.28 29.32 6.31
N ARG A 182 10.30 30.04 5.84
CA ARG A 182 11.67 29.53 5.69
C ARG A 182 12.31 29.13 7.03
N ALA A 183 11.91 29.74 8.14
CA ALA A 183 12.44 29.38 9.46
C ALA A 183 11.83 28.06 9.97
N ILE A 184 10.57 27.80 9.61
CA ILE A 184 9.83 26.59 10.01
C ILE A 184 10.21 25.41 9.11
N PHE A 185 10.12 25.58 7.79
CA PHE A 185 10.45 24.57 6.79
C PHE A 185 11.96 24.54 6.52
N CYS A 186 12.70 24.17 7.58
CA CYS A 186 14.16 24.15 7.63
C CYS A 186 14.79 22.77 7.36
N GLY A 187 13.96 21.79 7.01
CA GLY A 187 14.37 20.41 6.75
C GLY A 187 15.22 20.20 5.51
N ASP A 188 15.87 19.04 5.44
CA ASP A 188 16.62 18.61 4.27
C ASP A 188 15.66 18.05 3.20
N PRO A 189 15.54 18.69 2.01
CA PRO A 189 14.67 18.20 0.95
C PRO A 189 14.99 16.79 0.45
N GLN A 190 16.22 16.29 0.67
CA GLN A 190 16.61 14.93 0.27
C GLN A 190 15.99 13.84 1.15
N ARG A 191 15.43 14.20 2.31
CA ARG A 191 14.73 13.27 3.20
C ARG A 191 13.24 13.10 2.89
N GLN A 192 12.73 13.84 1.91
CA GLN A 192 11.35 13.68 1.45
C GLN A 192 11.22 12.38 0.65
N ILE A 193 10.23 11.55 1.01
CA ILE A 193 9.78 10.45 0.18
C ILE A 193 9.03 11.02 -1.03
N PRO A 194 9.47 10.74 -2.26
CA PRO A 194 8.82 11.24 -3.45
C PRO A 194 7.66 10.32 -3.90
N PRO A 195 6.70 10.82 -4.69
CA PRO A 195 5.56 10.02 -5.17
C PRO A 195 5.96 8.74 -5.91
N ASP A 196 7.05 8.76 -6.68
CA ASP A 196 7.51 7.64 -7.50
C ASP A 196 8.04 6.44 -6.70
N VAL A 197 8.29 6.63 -5.40
CA VAL A 197 8.82 5.60 -4.50
C VAL A 197 7.71 4.87 -3.73
N PHE A 198 6.55 5.50 -3.54
CA PHE A 198 5.39 4.88 -2.89
C PHE A 198 4.42 4.39 -3.97
N TYR A 199 4.45 3.08 -4.24
CA TYR A 199 3.85 2.50 -5.44
C TYR A 199 2.63 1.62 -5.17
N TYR A 200 1.74 2.08 -4.30
CA TYR A 200 0.43 1.48 -4.15
C TYR A 200 -0.57 2.30 -4.97
N GLY A 201 -1.18 1.69 -5.99
CA GLY A 201 -2.32 2.29 -6.70
C GLY A 201 -3.60 2.13 -5.88
N GLY A 202 -4.45 3.16 -5.90
CA GLY A 202 -5.64 3.35 -5.05
C GLY A 202 -5.28 4.12 -3.77
N GLY A 203 -6.05 5.17 -3.43
CA GLY A 203 -5.84 5.97 -2.23
C GLY A 203 -4.79 7.08 -2.29
N GLY A 204 -4.49 7.66 -3.47
CA GLY A 204 -3.65 8.85 -3.59
C GLY A 204 -2.13 8.67 -3.65
N ASN A 205 -1.43 9.79 -3.84
CA ASN A 205 0.03 9.84 -4.00
C ASN A 205 0.70 10.49 -2.78
N VAL A 206 1.86 9.98 -2.37
CA VAL A 206 2.71 10.65 -1.38
C VAL A 206 3.04 12.07 -1.87
N LEU A 207 2.80 13.06 -1.02
CA LEU A 207 3.11 14.46 -1.28
C LEU A 207 4.46 14.80 -0.65
N LYS A 208 5.33 15.47 -1.42
CA LYS A 208 6.49 16.16 -0.85
C LYS A 208 6.02 17.42 -0.12
N VAL A 209 6.55 17.63 1.06
CA VAL A 209 6.29 18.81 1.88
C VAL A 209 7.53 19.71 1.89
N SER A 210 7.35 20.95 1.47
CA SER A 210 8.42 21.96 1.46
C SER A 210 7.99 23.33 1.99
N ASP A 211 6.69 23.53 2.19
CA ASP A 211 6.10 24.80 2.57
C ASP A 211 4.75 24.57 3.29
N LEU A 212 4.14 25.64 3.78
CA LEU A 212 2.89 25.55 4.54
C LEU A 212 1.76 25.00 3.67
N LYS A 213 1.73 25.36 2.39
CA LYS A 213 0.70 24.92 1.46
C LYS A 213 0.73 23.40 1.27
N SER A 214 1.90 22.84 0.99
CA SER A 214 2.10 21.39 0.83
C SER A 214 1.91 20.64 2.15
N ALA A 215 2.26 21.23 3.29
CA ALA A 215 2.00 20.64 4.60
C ALA A 215 0.50 20.51 4.90
N VAL A 216 -0.25 21.59 4.66
CA VAL A 216 -1.71 21.59 4.82
C VAL A 216 -2.36 20.61 3.86
N ALA A 217 -1.89 20.52 2.61
CA ALA A 217 -2.41 19.55 1.64
C ALA A 217 -2.17 18.10 2.10
N ALA A 218 -1.00 17.80 2.68
CA ALA A 218 -0.70 16.47 3.23
C ALA A 218 -1.61 16.11 4.42
N MET A 219 -1.79 17.03 5.38
CA MET A 219 -2.69 16.79 6.52
C MET A 219 -4.15 16.65 6.09
N LYS A 220 -4.59 17.46 5.12
CA LYS A 220 -5.94 17.37 4.56
C LYS A 220 -6.19 16.01 3.91
N LEU A 221 -5.22 15.51 3.13
CA LEU A 221 -5.33 14.19 2.50
C LEU A 221 -5.51 13.07 3.54
N ILE A 222 -4.71 13.11 4.63
CA ILE A 222 -4.83 12.17 5.75
C ILE A 222 -6.25 12.21 6.33
N THR A 223 -6.73 13.41 6.70
CA THR A 223 -8.05 13.55 7.35
C THR A 223 -9.21 13.24 6.42
N ASP A 224 -9.11 13.59 5.13
CA ASP A 224 -10.16 13.31 4.14
C ASP A 224 -10.33 11.81 3.90
N GLN A 225 -9.22 11.05 3.87
CA GLN A 225 -9.24 9.61 3.64
C GLN A 225 -9.70 8.82 4.86
N GLY A 226 -9.28 9.18 6.07
CA GLY A 226 -9.72 8.51 7.30
C GLY A 226 -11.21 8.77 7.60
N GLU A 227 -11.52 10.00 8.01
CA GLU A 227 -12.84 10.36 8.55
C GLU A 227 -13.85 10.76 7.46
N GLY A 228 -13.38 11.34 6.35
CA GLY A 228 -14.25 12.06 5.41
C GLY A 228 -14.87 13.31 6.06
N THR A 229 -16.04 13.75 5.59
CA THR A 229 -16.78 14.86 6.22
C THR A 229 -18.27 14.53 6.39
N GLU A 230 -18.97 15.27 7.24
CA GLU A 230 -20.43 15.07 7.45
C GLU A 230 -21.26 15.21 6.16
N ASN A 231 -20.80 16.06 5.23
CA ASN A 231 -21.51 16.38 3.99
C ASN A 231 -20.93 15.67 2.76
N ASP A 232 -19.74 15.08 2.89
CA ASP A 232 -19.07 14.39 1.80
C ASP A 232 -18.36 13.14 2.35
N ILE A 233 -18.97 12.00 2.05
CA ILE A 233 -18.47 10.66 2.41
C ILE A 233 -17.43 10.15 1.39
N TRP A 234 -17.28 10.87 0.27
CA TRP A 234 -16.38 10.56 -0.82
C TRP A 234 -15.14 11.45 -0.73
N VAL A 235 -14.01 10.88 -1.11
CA VAL A 235 -12.74 11.59 -1.30
C VAL A 235 -12.82 12.29 -2.65
N VAL A 236 -12.90 13.62 -2.61
CA VAL A 236 -13.25 14.51 -3.73
C VAL A 236 -12.44 14.27 -5.00
N ASP A 237 -11.16 13.90 -4.86
CA ASP A 237 -10.24 13.76 -5.99
C ASP A 237 -10.18 12.34 -6.57
N GLU A 238 -10.84 11.36 -5.94
CA GLU A 238 -10.68 9.92 -6.28
C GLU A 238 -12.00 9.17 -6.49
N ASP A 239 -13.17 9.79 -6.22
CA ASP A 239 -14.48 9.11 -6.21
C ASP A 239 -14.48 7.84 -5.32
N GLU A 240 -13.57 7.78 -4.34
CA GLU A 240 -13.43 6.69 -3.37
C GLU A 240 -14.09 7.06 -2.03
N LEU A 241 -14.54 6.10 -1.23
CA LEU A 241 -15.11 6.37 0.09
C LEU A 241 -14.01 6.58 1.14
N ALA A 242 -14.23 7.44 2.13
CA ALA A 242 -13.37 7.51 3.32
C ALA A 242 -13.50 6.23 4.19
N HIS A 243 -12.52 5.97 5.05
CA HIS A 243 -12.33 4.68 5.73
C HIS A 243 -13.53 4.29 6.59
N TYR A 244 -14.11 5.25 7.34
CA TYR A 244 -15.32 4.99 8.11
C TYR A 244 -16.43 4.38 7.27
N PHE A 245 -16.66 4.93 6.08
CA PHE A 245 -17.72 4.49 5.19
C PHE A 245 -17.41 3.15 4.55
N ARG A 246 -16.13 2.88 4.24
CA ARG A 246 -15.64 1.57 3.80
C ARG A 246 -15.93 0.48 4.84
N PHE A 247 -15.57 0.72 6.10
CA PHE A 247 -15.90 -0.21 7.20
C PHE A 247 -17.41 -0.32 7.41
N SER A 248 -18.14 0.80 7.33
CA SER A 248 -19.60 0.87 7.48
C SER A 248 -20.33 0.03 6.43
N GLN A 249 -19.85 -0.05 5.18
CA GLN A 249 -20.47 -0.92 4.16
C GLN A 249 -20.39 -2.39 4.53
N ILE A 250 -19.22 -2.83 5.02
CA ILE A 250 -19.02 -4.21 5.50
C ILE A 250 -19.92 -4.46 6.71
N TYR A 251 -19.96 -3.52 7.67
CA TYR A 251 -20.76 -3.65 8.88
C TYR A 251 -22.27 -3.75 8.59
N ASN A 252 -22.77 -2.91 7.70
CA ASN A 252 -24.18 -2.85 7.30
C ASN A 252 -24.54 -3.85 6.21
N GLU A 253 -23.56 -4.58 5.67
CA GLU A 253 -23.71 -5.55 4.58
C GLU A 253 -24.42 -4.91 3.35
N ARG A 254 -24.05 -3.67 3.04
CA ARG A 254 -24.65 -2.85 1.97
C ARG A 254 -23.69 -1.78 1.46
N LEU A 255 -23.65 -1.56 0.15
CA LEU A 255 -22.81 -0.54 -0.46
C LEU A 255 -23.42 0.86 -0.33
N TYR A 256 -22.58 1.89 -0.14
CA TYR A 256 -22.95 3.27 -0.43
C TYR A 256 -23.11 3.48 -1.94
N GLN A 257 -23.99 4.40 -2.29
CA GLN A 257 -24.15 4.89 -3.65
C GLN A 257 -24.14 6.42 -3.66
N LYS A 258 -23.99 7.02 -4.85
CA LYS A 258 -23.96 8.47 -5.00
C LYS A 258 -25.23 9.11 -4.42
N GLY A 259 -25.05 10.11 -3.56
CA GLY A 259 -26.12 10.82 -2.88
C GLY A 259 -26.43 10.29 -1.47
N ASP A 260 -25.83 9.17 -1.06
CA ASP A 260 -25.79 8.79 0.35
C ASP A 260 -24.97 9.80 1.16
N THR A 261 -25.29 9.89 2.45
CA THR A 261 -24.72 10.80 3.44
C THR A 261 -24.42 10.03 4.73
N VAL A 262 -23.72 10.66 5.67
CA VAL A 262 -23.54 10.10 7.03
C VAL A 262 -24.89 9.73 7.66
N ALA A 263 -25.90 10.60 7.51
CA ALA A 263 -27.21 10.42 8.12
C ALA A 263 -28.07 9.34 7.45
N SER A 264 -27.96 9.15 6.13
CA SER A 264 -28.73 8.12 5.43
C SER A 264 -28.17 6.72 5.64
N GLY A 265 -26.85 6.61 5.84
CA GLY A 265 -26.15 5.33 5.72
C GLY A 265 -26.16 4.81 4.26
N PRO A 266 -25.66 3.58 4.04
CA PRO A 266 -25.58 3.00 2.70
C PRO A 266 -26.96 2.57 2.20
N THR A 267 -27.37 3.04 1.01
CA THR A 267 -28.66 2.68 0.39
C THR A 267 -28.53 1.87 -0.91
N GLY A 268 -27.31 1.63 -1.36
CA GLY A 268 -27.00 0.89 -2.58
C GLY A 268 -27.20 -0.63 -2.46
N ASP A 269 -26.53 -1.38 -3.32
CA ASP A 269 -26.73 -2.83 -3.46
C ASP A 269 -26.36 -3.60 -2.17
N PRO A 270 -27.04 -4.73 -1.90
CA PRO A 270 -26.63 -5.65 -0.83
C PRO A 270 -25.16 -6.06 -1.00
N PHE A 271 -24.43 -6.08 0.10
CA PHE A 271 -23.03 -6.49 0.17
C PHE A 271 -22.88 -7.62 1.21
N PRO A 272 -23.28 -8.85 0.88
CA PRO A 272 -23.31 -9.94 1.86
C PRO A 272 -21.91 -10.24 2.39
N VAL A 273 -21.76 -10.23 3.72
CA VAL A 273 -20.47 -10.49 4.38
C VAL A 273 -20.47 -11.87 5.03
N PRO A 274 -19.61 -12.80 4.59
CA PRO A 274 -19.52 -14.14 5.17
C PRO A 274 -18.69 -14.10 6.47
N TRP A 275 -19.29 -13.64 7.57
CA TRP A 275 -18.62 -13.51 8.88
C TRP A 275 -17.98 -14.81 9.42
N ASN A 276 -18.38 -15.96 8.91
CA ASN A 276 -17.83 -17.27 9.26
C ASN A 276 -16.64 -17.71 8.38
N LYS A 277 -16.26 -16.95 7.36
CA LYS A 277 -15.12 -17.18 6.47
C LYS A 277 -13.89 -16.41 6.96
N SER A 278 -13.57 -16.62 8.23
CA SER A 278 -12.49 -15.95 8.93
C SER A 278 -11.93 -16.89 9.99
N VAL A 279 -10.61 -16.91 10.12
CA VAL A 279 -9.93 -17.66 11.17
C VAL A 279 -10.16 -16.97 12.52
N LEU A 280 -10.75 -17.72 13.46
CA LEU A 280 -10.93 -17.24 14.83
C LEU A 280 -9.59 -17.21 15.56
N ILE A 281 -9.16 -16.05 16.01
CA ILE A 281 -7.91 -15.85 16.74
C ILE A 281 -8.15 -15.33 18.14
N ASP A 282 -7.24 -15.65 19.06
CA ASP A 282 -7.24 -15.07 20.40
C ASP A 282 -6.71 -13.64 20.32
N SER A 283 -7.62 -12.66 20.43
CA SER A 283 -7.30 -11.26 20.23
C SER A 283 -6.30 -10.78 21.29
N ASN A 284 -5.20 -10.17 20.83
CA ASN A 284 -4.11 -9.66 21.67
C ASN A 284 -3.31 -10.71 22.47
N ALA A 285 -3.31 -11.98 22.03
CA ALA A 285 -2.38 -12.96 22.59
C ALA A 285 -0.94 -12.43 22.57
N LYS A 286 -0.15 -12.81 23.57
CA LYS A 286 1.27 -12.45 23.72
C LYS A 286 2.16 -13.64 23.46
N VAL A 287 3.43 -13.40 23.11
CA VAL A 287 4.43 -14.47 22.94
C VAL A 287 4.51 -15.35 24.19
N SER A 288 4.30 -14.77 25.37
CA SER A 288 4.28 -15.49 26.66
C SER A 288 3.12 -16.48 26.80
N ASP A 289 2.02 -16.29 26.08
CA ASP A 289 0.82 -17.13 26.16
C ASP A 289 0.99 -18.43 25.38
N TYR A 290 1.98 -18.49 24.48
CA TYR A 290 2.30 -19.67 23.70
C TYR A 290 3.34 -20.55 24.43
N PRO A 291 3.12 -21.87 24.54
CA PRO A 291 4.12 -22.79 25.07
C PRO A 291 5.35 -22.83 24.15
N PRO A 292 6.55 -23.17 24.67
CA PRO A 292 7.73 -23.38 23.84
C PRO A 292 7.47 -24.40 22.72
N GLY A 293 7.83 -24.06 21.49
CA GLY A 293 7.60 -24.91 20.31
C GLY A 293 7.64 -24.11 19.01
N GLU A 294 7.45 -24.81 17.88
CA GLU A 294 7.62 -24.24 16.54
C GLU A 294 6.74 -23.02 16.26
N VAL A 295 5.51 -23.01 16.78
CA VAL A 295 4.56 -21.89 16.60
C VAL A 295 5.02 -20.66 17.37
N ARG A 296 5.46 -20.81 18.62
CA ARG A 296 6.03 -19.70 19.39
C ARG A 296 7.27 -19.13 18.71
N ASP A 297 8.13 -20.00 18.18
CA ASP A 297 9.32 -19.58 17.43
C ASP A 297 8.94 -18.85 16.13
N ALA A 298 7.88 -19.27 15.45
CA ALA A 298 7.34 -18.57 14.28
C ALA A 298 6.83 -17.18 14.62
N ILE A 299 6.10 -17.03 15.72
CA ILE A 299 5.62 -15.73 16.23
C ILE A 299 6.79 -14.81 16.58
N ILE A 300 7.83 -15.32 17.25
CA ILE A 300 9.04 -14.55 17.55
C ILE A 300 9.72 -14.08 16.25
N ARG A 301 9.83 -14.96 15.24
CA ARG A 301 10.40 -14.60 13.93
C ARG A 301 9.55 -13.55 13.20
N PHE A 302 8.22 -13.64 13.29
CA PHE A 302 7.33 -12.63 12.74
C PHE A 302 7.60 -11.27 13.39
N ASN A 303 7.64 -11.20 14.73
CA ASN A 303 7.90 -9.95 15.45
C ASN A 303 9.28 -9.37 15.07
N GLN A 304 10.30 -10.21 14.93
CA GLN A 304 11.63 -9.79 14.47
C GLN A 304 11.61 -9.22 13.05
N ARG A 305 10.86 -9.85 12.15
CA ARG A 305 10.71 -9.38 10.77
C ARG A 305 9.92 -8.07 10.71
N TYR A 306 8.91 -7.90 11.55
CA TYR A 306 8.16 -6.66 11.68
C TYR A 306 9.04 -5.52 12.20
N CYS A 307 9.86 -5.74 13.23
CA CYS A 307 10.82 -4.75 13.69
C CYS A 307 11.91 -4.45 12.64
N GLN A 308 12.37 -5.44 11.88
CA GLN A 308 13.31 -5.20 10.77
C GLN A 308 12.68 -4.30 9.69
N LEU A 309 11.41 -4.49 9.37
CA LEU A 309 10.66 -3.60 8.50
C LEU A 309 10.64 -2.16 9.06
N LEU A 310 10.37 -1.98 10.36
CA LEU A 310 10.44 -0.64 10.98
C LEU A 310 11.83 -0.03 10.85
N GLY A 311 12.90 -0.82 11.00
CA GLY A 311 14.28 -0.38 10.73
C GLY A 311 14.54 0.01 9.27
N ASP A 312 13.95 -0.69 8.31
CA ASP A 312 14.04 -0.35 6.89
C ASP A 312 13.27 0.95 6.59
N LEU A 313 12.09 1.14 7.20
CA LEU A 313 11.29 2.37 7.12
C LEU A 313 12.01 3.55 7.79
N GLN A 314 12.62 3.34 8.95
CA GLN A 314 13.49 4.31 9.63
C GLN A 314 14.60 4.79 8.68
N THR A 315 15.25 3.86 7.99
CA THR A 315 16.30 4.17 7.00
C THR A 315 15.73 4.96 5.83
N ALA A 316 14.56 4.58 5.31
CA ALA A 316 13.90 5.29 4.22
C ALA A 316 13.57 6.73 4.59
N PHE A 317 12.88 6.93 5.72
CA PHE A 317 12.43 8.22 6.22
C PHE A 317 13.56 9.15 6.70
N THR A 318 14.79 8.66 6.86
CA THR A 318 15.91 9.49 7.34
C THR A 318 16.99 9.76 6.28
N GLY A 319 16.73 9.44 5.01
CA GLY A 319 17.58 9.88 3.90
C GLY A 319 17.89 8.82 2.83
N ALA A 320 17.18 7.69 2.81
CA ALA A 320 17.33 6.67 1.77
C ALA A 320 15.97 6.24 1.19
N PRO A 321 15.21 7.15 0.55
CA PRO A 321 13.82 6.92 0.13
C PRO A 321 13.64 5.62 -0.67
N ASP A 322 14.58 5.25 -1.53
CA ASP A 322 14.53 4.01 -2.33
C ASP A 322 14.38 2.72 -1.50
N LYS A 323 14.69 2.77 -0.20
CA LYS A 323 14.50 1.64 0.73
C LYS A 323 13.04 1.38 1.09
N LEU A 324 12.13 2.34 0.84
CA LEU A 324 10.70 2.16 1.07
C LEU A 324 10.14 1.00 0.22
N MET A 325 10.64 0.82 -1.01
CA MET A 325 10.23 -0.29 -1.88
C MET A 325 10.61 -1.66 -1.29
N ALA A 326 11.75 -1.76 -0.60
CA ALA A 326 12.13 -3.00 0.08
C ALA A 326 11.19 -3.31 1.26
N ALA A 327 10.73 -2.28 1.97
CA ALA A 327 9.74 -2.42 3.03
C ALA A 327 8.36 -2.87 2.49
N VAL A 328 7.96 -2.38 1.31
CA VAL A 328 6.77 -2.86 0.59
C VAL A 328 6.87 -4.35 0.24
N VAL A 329 8.01 -4.81 -0.28
CA VAL A 329 8.22 -6.24 -0.57
C VAL A 329 8.17 -7.10 0.71
N ALA A 330 8.66 -6.57 1.83
CA ALA A 330 8.60 -7.27 3.12
C ALA A 330 7.16 -7.50 3.62
N MET A 331 6.18 -6.68 3.22
CA MET A 331 4.76 -6.90 3.56
C MET A 331 4.22 -8.23 3.02
N CYS A 332 4.67 -8.69 1.85
CA CYS A 332 4.26 -9.99 1.32
C CYS A 332 4.76 -11.14 2.19
N ALA A 333 6.01 -11.06 2.66
CA ALA A 333 6.57 -12.07 3.56
C ALA A 333 5.83 -12.07 4.91
N LEU A 334 5.50 -10.89 5.45
CA LEU A 334 4.71 -10.76 6.68
C LEU A 334 3.32 -11.41 6.55
N ARG A 335 2.63 -11.23 5.42
CA ARG A 335 1.36 -11.91 5.14
C ARG A 335 1.52 -13.44 5.21
N ASP A 336 2.54 -13.97 4.53
CA ASP A 336 2.75 -15.42 4.43
C ASP A 336 3.08 -16.03 5.80
N ASP A 337 3.92 -15.35 6.59
CA ASP A 337 4.19 -15.75 7.98
C ASP A 337 2.92 -15.68 8.84
N PHE A 338 2.13 -14.62 8.70
CA PHE A 338 0.88 -14.44 9.44
C PHE A 338 -0.05 -15.63 9.19
N ARG A 339 -0.28 -15.97 7.92
CA ARG A 339 -1.12 -17.11 7.52
C ARG A 339 -0.56 -18.45 7.94
N ALA A 340 0.77 -18.61 7.92
CA ALA A 340 1.41 -19.81 8.42
C ALA A 340 1.21 -19.97 9.94
N ILE A 341 1.22 -18.87 10.70
CA ILE A 341 0.93 -18.88 12.14
C ILE A 341 -0.55 -19.21 12.39
N THR A 342 -1.48 -18.54 11.70
CA THR A 342 -2.92 -18.77 11.87
C THR A 342 -3.41 -20.12 11.37
N ALA A 343 -2.63 -20.84 10.56
CA ALA A 343 -2.93 -22.23 10.23
C ALA A 343 -2.83 -23.20 11.45
N ASN A 344 -2.25 -22.77 12.57
CA ASN A 344 -2.06 -23.60 13.76
C ASN A 344 -3.16 -23.35 14.81
N PRO A 345 -3.75 -24.40 15.41
CA PRO A 345 -4.73 -24.24 16.48
C PRO A 345 -4.09 -23.63 17.73
N PHE A 346 -4.86 -22.83 18.46
CA PHE A 346 -4.42 -22.22 19.70
C PHE A 346 -4.36 -23.28 20.82
N PRO A 347 -3.25 -23.40 21.56
CA PRO A 347 -3.11 -24.38 22.62
C PRO A 347 -4.18 -24.20 23.72
N GLY A 348 -5.04 -25.21 23.89
CA GLY A 348 -6.05 -25.23 24.96
C GLY A 348 -7.29 -24.36 24.74
N LYS A 349 -7.43 -23.70 23.57
CA LYS A 349 -8.65 -22.98 23.17
C LYS A 349 -9.23 -23.62 21.92
N GLU A 350 -10.20 -24.50 22.11
CA GLU A 350 -10.93 -25.15 21.02
C GLU A 350 -11.56 -24.07 20.11
N LEU A 351 -11.49 -24.27 18.78
CA LEU A 351 -11.90 -23.33 17.72
C LEU A 351 -10.99 -22.12 17.46
N PHE A 352 -10.12 -21.74 18.39
CA PHE A 352 -9.19 -20.61 18.19
C PHE A 352 -7.90 -21.06 17.54
N HIS A 353 -7.26 -20.14 16.82
CA HIS A 353 -5.99 -20.32 16.15
C HIS A 353 -4.96 -19.32 16.69
N CYS A 354 -3.69 -19.65 16.50
CA CYS A 354 -2.57 -18.79 16.87
C CYS A 354 -2.57 -17.53 16.00
N ALA A 355 -2.03 -16.42 16.51
CA ALA A 355 -1.86 -15.20 15.74
C ALA A 355 -0.55 -14.51 16.08
N PRO A 356 0.03 -13.73 15.16
CA PRO A 356 1.17 -12.87 15.47
C PRO A 356 0.81 -11.78 16.49
N THR A 357 1.81 -11.29 17.22
CA THR A 357 1.57 -10.44 18.40
C THR A 357 2.09 -9.01 18.25
N PHE A 358 2.87 -8.74 17.20
CA PHE A 358 3.46 -7.42 16.90
C PHE A 358 4.23 -6.82 18.09
N GLU A 359 4.84 -7.66 18.93
CA GLU A 359 5.62 -7.19 20.06
C GLU A 359 7.00 -6.73 19.61
N TYR A 360 7.46 -5.60 20.16
CA TYR A 360 8.79 -5.10 19.89
C TYR A 360 9.86 -6.12 20.30
N THR A 361 10.79 -6.37 19.39
CA THR A 361 11.96 -7.20 19.64
C THR A 361 13.16 -6.58 18.94
N VAL A 362 14.33 -6.65 19.57
CA VAL A 362 15.55 -6.09 18.98
C VAL A 362 15.83 -6.86 17.69
N ALA A 363 15.83 -6.16 16.56
CA ALA A 363 16.10 -6.77 15.27
C ALA A 363 17.50 -7.41 15.29
N ASN A 364 17.56 -8.74 15.15
CA ASN A 364 18.82 -9.41 14.87
C ASN A 364 19.12 -9.18 13.39
N HIS A 365 20.05 -8.28 13.06
CA HIS A 365 20.58 -8.09 11.71
C HIS A 365 21.46 -9.28 11.27
N GLN A 366 20.96 -10.51 11.34
CA GLN A 366 21.56 -11.65 10.67
C GLN A 366 20.89 -11.85 9.31
N PRO A 367 21.67 -11.97 8.22
CA PRO A 367 21.11 -12.31 6.91
C PRO A 367 20.48 -13.71 6.97
N LEU A 368 19.20 -13.80 6.60
CA LEU A 368 18.44 -15.06 6.59
C LEU A 368 19.11 -16.09 5.65
N GLY A 369 19.63 -17.17 6.24
CA GLY A 369 20.22 -18.30 5.53
C GLY A 369 19.16 -19.17 4.84
N LYS A 370 19.47 -19.61 3.62
CA LYS A 370 18.70 -20.59 2.84
C LYS A 370 18.56 -21.92 3.61
N GLN A 371 17.34 -22.35 3.90
CA GLN A 371 17.04 -23.77 4.00
C GLN A 371 15.95 -24.15 2.99
N VAL A 372 16.38 -24.98 2.05
CA VAL A 372 15.65 -25.48 0.88
C VAL A 372 15.10 -26.86 1.21
N LEU A 373 13.82 -27.09 0.93
CA LEU A 373 13.26 -28.45 0.81
C LEU A 373 13.33 -28.89 -0.66
N MET A 374 14.14 -29.93 -0.87
CA MET A 374 14.36 -30.76 -2.07
C MET A 374 13.07 -31.53 -2.47
N ALA A 375 12.85 -32.12 -3.66
CA ALA A 375 13.45 -32.23 -5.00
C ALA A 375 12.49 -33.09 -5.86
N ALA A 376 12.51 -32.97 -7.21
CA ALA A 376 12.10 -34.05 -8.16
C ALA A 376 12.43 -33.69 -9.64
N PRO A 377 12.57 -34.68 -10.56
CA PRO A 377 13.61 -34.72 -11.59
C PRO A 377 13.18 -34.44 -13.03
N ALA A 378 14.20 -34.26 -13.88
CA ALA A 378 14.18 -33.88 -15.30
C ALA A 378 13.89 -35.03 -16.29
N THR A 379 13.35 -34.67 -17.47
CA THR A 379 13.51 -35.30 -18.82
C THR A 379 12.64 -34.49 -19.80
N ALA A 380 12.85 -34.33 -21.11
CA ALA A 380 13.98 -34.46 -22.04
C ALA A 380 13.55 -33.68 -23.32
N ALA A 381 14.50 -33.07 -24.01
CA ALA A 381 14.29 -32.17 -25.17
C ALA A 381 13.93 -32.91 -26.48
N VAL A 382 13.17 -32.25 -27.37
CA VAL A 382 13.12 -32.54 -28.82
C VAL A 382 13.02 -31.23 -29.62
N THR A 383 13.69 -31.24 -30.77
CA THR A 383 14.17 -30.17 -31.64
C THR A 383 13.16 -29.60 -32.65
N LEU A 384 13.50 -28.38 -33.08
CA LEU A 384 12.88 -27.40 -33.99
C LEU A 384 12.66 -27.86 -35.44
N THR A 385 11.72 -27.21 -36.15
CA THR A 385 11.85 -26.82 -37.56
C THR A 385 11.12 -25.50 -37.88
N ASP A 386 11.79 -24.66 -38.66
CA ASP A 386 11.55 -23.25 -39.03
C ASP A 386 10.52 -22.97 -40.15
N SER A 387 10.24 -21.66 -40.31
CA SER A 387 9.96 -20.86 -41.55
C SER A 387 8.51 -20.39 -41.75
N ALA A 388 8.18 -19.18 -42.24
CA ALA A 388 8.87 -17.90 -42.46
C ALA A 388 7.82 -16.82 -42.81
N ASP A 389 8.15 -15.54 -42.52
CA ASP A 389 7.81 -14.25 -43.17
C ASP A 389 6.45 -14.00 -43.87
N ALA A 390 5.79 -12.86 -43.54
CA ALA A 390 5.91 -11.60 -44.31
C ALA A 390 4.90 -10.49 -43.92
N SER A 391 5.46 -9.32 -43.57
CA SER A 391 5.09 -7.91 -43.85
C SER A 391 3.63 -7.40 -43.92
N ALA A 392 3.33 -6.47 -42.99
CA ALA A 392 2.78 -5.11 -43.10
C ALA A 392 1.83 -4.72 -44.27
N ASP A 393 0.65 -4.18 -43.93
CA ASP A 393 0.36 -2.74 -44.11
C ASP A 393 -0.90 -2.27 -43.36
N ALA A 394 -0.94 -1.00 -42.98
CA ALA A 394 -1.97 -0.36 -42.17
C ALA A 394 -3.13 0.21 -43.00
N SER A 395 -4.38 0.01 -42.57
CA SER A 395 -5.44 1.04 -42.55
C SER A 395 -6.72 0.54 -41.89
N ALA A 396 -7.41 1.50 -41.27
CA ALA A 396 -8.55 1.35 -40.38
C ALA A 396 -9.83 0.80 -41.05
N ASP A 397 -10.73 0.32 -40.18
CA ASP A 397 -12.02 -0.36 -40.42
C ASP A 397 -11.92 -1.86 -40.69
N ALA A 398 -11.52 -2.63 -39.66
CA ALA A 398 -11.54 -4.09 -39.70
C ALA A 398 -12.66 -4.63 -38.79
N SER A 399 -13.59 -5.36 -39.42
CA SER A 399 -14.59 -6.24 -38.82
C SER A 399 -14.21 -6.74 -37.42
N ALA A 400 -14.95 -6.31 -36.40
CA ALA A 400 -14.80 -6.81 -35.04
C ALA A 400 -14.91 -8.34 -35.07
N SER A 401 -13.80 -9.01 -34.83
CA SER A 401 -13.67 -10.46 -34.73
C SER A 401 -12.70 -10.73 -33.60
N ASN A 402 -12.82 -11.89 -32.96
CA ASN A 402 -11.96 -12.25 -31.83
C ASN A 402 -10.49 -12.29 -32.26
N GLU A 403 -10.24 -12.73 -33.50
CA GLU A 403 -8.95 -12.72 -34.17
C GLU A 403 -8.37 -11.31 -34.25
N ALA A 404 -9.11 -10.35 -34.81
CA ALA A 404 -8.67 -8.96 -34.93
C ALA A 404 -8.40 -8.31 -33.56
N THR A 405 -9.21 -8.62 -32.54
CA THR A 405 -9.00 -8.14 -31.17
C THR A 405 -7.68 -8.66 -30.59
N LEU A 406 -7.34 -9.94 -30.80
CA LEU A 406 -6.07 -10.49 -30.32
C LEU A 406 -4.86 -9.96 -31.10
N ASP A 407 -4.99 -9.75 -32.41
CA ASP A 407 -3.94 -9.12 -33.22
C ASP A 407 -3.67 -7.68 -32.74
N GLN A 408 -4.73 -6.93 -32.43
CA GLN A 408 -4.62 -5.57 -31.88
C GLN A 408 -4.02 -5.56 -30.47
N LEU A 409 -4.39 -6.51 -29.61
CA LEU A 409 -3.78 -6.65 -28.29
C LEU A 409 -2.28 -6.95 -28.41
N GLN A 410 -1.89 -7.85 -29.31
CA GLN A 410 -0.49 -8.15 -29.58
C GLN A 410 0.27 -6.92 -30.09
N GLN A 411 -0.35 -6.13 -30.99
CA GLN A 411 0.21 -4.85 -31.42
C GLN A 411 0.41 -3.89 -30.25
N ALA A 412 -0.55 -3.80 -29.34
CA ALA A 412 -0.46 -2.97 -28.14
C ALA A 412 0.74 -3.33 -27.26
N TYR A 413 0.98 -4.63 -27.01
CA TYR A 413 2.16 -5.09 -26.28
C TYR A 413 3.47 -4.76 -27.02
N SER A 414 3.52 -4.97 -28.33
CA SER A 414 4.74 -4.71 -29.13
C SER A 414 5.12 -3.23 -29.19
N THR A 415 4.14 -2.34 -29.11
CA THR A 415 4.32 -0.88 -29.18
C THR A 415 4.31 -0.21 -27.80
N GLY A 416 4.04 -0.96 -26.73
CA GLY A 416 3.87 -0.42 -25.38
C GLY A 416 2.66 0.50 -25.23
N ASN A 417 1.63 0.35 -26.08
CA ASN A 417 0.46 1.23 -26.14
C ASN A 417 -0.68 0.73 -25.24
N LEU A 418 -0.71 1.19 -23.99
CA LEU A 418 -1.74 0.82 -23.02
C LEU A 418 -3.17 1.15 -23.50
N GLN A 419 -3.38 2.32 -24.10
CA GLN A 419 -4.71 2.73 -24.55
C GLN A 419 -5.26 1.80 -25.64
N LEU A 420 -4.39 1.33 -26.53
CA LEU A 420 -4.76 0.33 -27.52
C LEU A 420 -5.11 -1.01 -26.86
N ALA A 421 -4.37 -1.43 -25.83
CA ALA A 421 -4.69 -2.65 -25.08
C ALA A 421 -6.05 -2.54 -24.38
N LEU A 422 -6.32 -1.43 -23.67
CA LEU A 422 -7.59 -1.18 -22.99
C LEU A 422 -8.78 -1.18 -23.96
N SER A 423 -8.59 -0.66 -25.18
CA SER A 423 -9.65 -0.67 -26.20
C SER A 423 -10.04 -2.09 -26.67
N CYS A 424 -9.20 -3.10 -26.42
CA CYS A 424 -9.48 -4.50 -26.78
C CYS A 424 -10.34 -5.24 -25.74
N MET A 425 -10.61 -4.63 -24.59
CA MET A 425 -11.19 -5.30 -23.42
C MET A 425 -12.42 -4.57 -22.89
N SER A 426 -13.34 -5.32 -22.29
CA SER A 426 -14.51 -4.74 -21.61
C SER A 426 -14.11 -4.05 -20.31
N ASP A 427 -14.93 -3.12 -19.83
CA ASP A 427 -14.71 -2.40 -18.57
C ASP A 427 -14.59 -3.34 -17.36
N GLU A 428 -15.21 -4.53 -17.42
CA GLU A 428 -15.21 -5.57 -16.38
C GLU A 428 -14.21 -6.71 -16.63
N VAL A 429 -13.20 -6.50 -17.48
CA VAL A 429 -12.24 -7.56 -17.85
C VAL A 429 -11.56 -8.19 -16.62
N ILE A 430 -11.39 -9.49 -16.63
CA ILE A 430 -10.60 -10.22 -15.63
C ILE A 430 -9.30 -10.66 -16.27
N TRP A 431 -8.16 -10.23 -15.73
CA TRP A 431 -6.84 -10.71 -16.11
C TRP A 431 -6.21 -11.53 -14.99
N ASP A 432 -6.27 -12.85 -15.13
CA ASP A 432 -5.70 -13.80 -14.18
C ASP A 432 -4.33 -14.28 -14.67
N ILE A 433 -3.28 -13.73 -14.08
CA ILE A 433 -1.89 -14.16 -14.26
C ILE A 433 -1.32 -14.61 -12.91
N SER A 434 -2.03 -15.56 -12.29
CA SER A 434 -1.69 -16.08 -10.97
C SER A 434 -0.29 -16.72 -10.91
N GLY A 435 0.43 -16.43 -9.84
CA GLY A 435 1.73 -17.02 -9.53
C GLY A 435 2.28 -16.54 -8.20
N PRO A 436 3.54 -16.88 -7.87
CA PRO A 436 4.22 -16.43 -6.66
C PRO A 436 4.17 -14.91 -6.53
N SER A 437 3.70 -14.42 -5.38
CA SER A 437 3.49 -12.98 -5.15
C SER A 437 4.78 -12.15 -5.16
N GLU A 438 5.96 -12.80 -5.10
CA GLU A 438 7.23 -12.09 -5.22
C GLU A 438 7.54 -11.63 -6.66
N CYS A 439 6.74 -12.03 -7.65
CA CYS A 439 6.77 -11.44 -8.98
C CYS A 439 5.70 -10.34 -9.04
N PRO A 440 6.08 -9.04 -9.05
CA PRO A 440 5.17 -7.93 -8.73
C PRO A 440 3.92 -7.83 -9.61
N TYR A 441 3.99 -8.31 -10.85
CA TYR A 441 2.89 -8.25 -11.82
C TYR A 441 2.06 -9.55 -11.89
N LEU A 442 2.29 -10.52 -11.00
CA LEU A 442 1.48 -11.74 -10.91
C LEU A 442 0.34 -11.56 -9.92
N GLY A 443 -0.83 -12.06 -10.30
CA GLY A 443 -2.07 -11.90 -9.54
C GLY A 443 -3.28 -11.92 -10.45
N VAL A 444 -4.44 -11.57 -9.88
CA VAL A 444 -5.67 -11.37 -10.65
C VAL A 444 -6.01 -9.89 -10.63
N PHE A 445 -6.24 -9.34 -11.82
CA PHE A 445 -6.49 -7.93 -12.05
C PHE A 445 -7.88 -7.76 -12.66
N TYR A 446 -8.63 -6.77 -12.17
CA TYR A 446 -10.03 -6.58 -12.54
C TYR A 446 -10.24 -5.20 -13.16
N GLY A 447 -11.01 -5.18 -14.23
CA GLY A 447 -11.32 -4.01 -15.03
C GLY A 447 -10.11 -3.33 -15.67
N HIS A 448 -10.37 -2.20 -16.32
CA HIS A 448 -9.32 -1.40 -16.98
C HIS A 448 -8.29 -0.86 -15.99
N GLU A 449 -8.71 -0.53 -14.77
CA GLU A 449 -7.83 -0.05 -13.71
C GLU A 449 -6.86 -1.15 -13.27
N GLY A 450 -7.36 -2.34 -12.96
CA GLY A 450 -6.52 -3.49 -12.63
C GLY A 450 -5.58 -3.85 -13.76
N PHE A 451 -6.04 -3.85 -15.01
CA PHE A 451 -5.18 -4.12 -16.16
C PHE A 451 -4.11 -3.05 -16.35
N THR A 452 -4.43 -1.78 -16.14
CA THR A 452 -3.48 -0.66 -16.15
C THR A 452 -2.39 -0.85 -15.08
N ARG A 453 -2.78 -1.29 -13.88
CA ARG A 453 -1.86 -1.63 -12.80
C ARG A 453 -0.93 -2.77 -13.20
N PHE A 454 -1.48 -3.88 -13.73
CA PHE A 454 -0.68 -4.98 -14.27
C PHE A 454 0.35 -4.49 -15.30
N TRP A 455 -0.11 -3.72 -16.28
CA TRP A 455 0.72 -3.23 -17.39
C TRP A 455 1.91 -2.39 -16.88
N THR A 456 1.62 -1.57 -15.88
CA THR A 456 2.59 -0.69 -15.24
C THR A 456 3.61 -1.50 -14.43
N LEU A 457 3.16 -2.45 -13.60
CA LEU A 457 4.01 -3.34 -12.81
C LEU A 457 4.93 -4.18 -13.71
N LEU A 458 4.38 -4.73 -14.78
CA LEU A 458 5.10 -5.49 -15.80
C LEU A 458 6.21 -4.63 -16.42
N GLY A 459 5.84 -3.44 -16.92
CA GLY A 459 6.76 -2.48 -17.51
C GLY A 459 7.83 -1.98 -16.55
N ALA A 460 7.56 -1.89 -15.24
CA ALA A 460 8.55 -1.51 -14.23
C ALA A 460 9.49 -2.67 -13.83
N THR A 461 9.05 -3.91 -14.02
CA THR A 461 9.78 -5.10 -13.55
C THR A 461 10.72 -5.68 -14.61
N VAL A 462 10.28 -5.73 -15.87
CA VAL A 462 11.00 -6.42 -16.95
C VAL A 462 11.15 -5.55 -18.20
N ASN A 463 12.21 -5.79 -18.98
CA ASN A 463 12.32 -5.36 -20.35
C ASN A 463 12.01 -6.55 -21.26
N PHE A 464 11.01 -6.40 -22.12
CA PHE A 464 10.69 -7.39 -23.14
C PHE A 464 11.81 -7.47 -24.17
N GLY A 465 12.33 -8.69 -24.41
CA GLY A 465 13.24 -8.98 -25.51
C GLY A 465 12.46 -9.47 -26.73
N SER A 466 11.61 -10.48 -26.52
CA SER A 466 10.64 -10.98 -27.49
C SER A 466 9.52 -11.71 -26.77
N ALA A 467 8.27 -11.27 -26.96
CA ALA A 467 7.07 -12.01 -26.60
C ALA A 467 6.38 -12.38 -27.92
N GLY A 468 6.21 -13.67 -28.19
CA GLY A 468 5.64 -14.15 -29.44
C GLY A 468 4.48 -15.08 -29.16
N VAL A 469 3.29 -14.74 -29.69
CA VAL A 469 2.22 -15.72 -29.89
C VAL A 469 2.71 -16.69 -30.96
N GLU A 470 2.82 -17.98 -30.65
CA GLU A 470 3.13 -18.99 -31.65
C GLU A 470 1.88 -19.39 -32.43
N LYS A 471 0.76 -19.57 -31.73
CA LYS A 471 -0.51 -19.95 -32.34
C LYS A 471 -1.70 -19.62 -31.46
N SER A 472 -2.82 -19.31 -32.12
CA SER A 472 -4.13 -19.09 -31.50
C SER A 472 -5.17 -20.06 -32.06
N PHE A 473 -6.07 -20.54 -31.22
CA PHE A 473 -7.22 -21.36 -31.58
C PHE A 473 -8.50 -20.65 -31.16
N PHE A 474 -9.51 -20.62 -32.02
CA PHE A 474 -10.77 -19.93 -31.79
C PHE A 474 -11.93 -20.93 -31.79
N SER A 475 -12.88 -20.74 -30.87
CA SER A 475 -14.10 -21.53 -30.78
C SER A 475 -15.21 -20.70 -30.14
N GLY A 476 -16.09 -20.13 -30.97
CA GLY A 476 -17.19 -19.29 -30.49
C GLY A 476 -16.68 -18.03 -29.80
N ASP A 477 -17.12 -17.81 -28.56
CA ASP A 477 -16.73 -16.69 -27.70
C ASP A 477 -15.42 -16.93 -26.94
N GLN A 478 -14.66 -17.98 -27.27
CA GLN A 478 -13.42 -18.34 -26.59
C GLN A 478 -12.26 -18.41 -27.57
N ALA A 479 -11.07 -18.10 -27.07
CA ALA A 479 -9.82 -18.43 -27.75
C ALA A 479 -8.79 -18.98 -26.76
N MET A 480 -7.80 -19.69 -27.28
CA MET A 480 -6.61 -20.10 -26.55
C MET A 480 -5.39 -19.78 -27.41
N SER A 481 -4.46 -19.00 -26.87
CA SER A 481 -3.18 -18.72 -27.51
C SER A 481 -2.05 -19.33 -26.69
N TYR A 482 -0.98 -19.76 -27.34
CA TYR A 482 0.24 -20.14 -26.63
C TYR A 482 1.46 -19.61 -27.35
N GLY A 483 2.55 -19.49 -26.61
CA GLY A 483 3.81 -18.97 -27.12
C GLY A 483 4.90 -18.88 -26.06
N GLY A 484 5.90 -18.07 -26.36
CA GLY A 484 7.07 -17.89 -25.51
C GLY A 484 7.31 -16.44 -25.17
N GLU A 485 7.87 -16.21 -23.99
CA GLU A 485 8.37 -14.91 -23.56
C GLU A 485 9.82 -15.03 -23.11
N GLN A 486 10.63 -14.07 -23.55
CA GLN A 486 11.96 -13.87 -22.99
C GLN A 486 12.27 -12.38 -22.87
N GLY A 487 13.07 -12.05 -21.87
CA GLY A 487 13.44 -10.68 -21.57
C GLY A 487 14.56 -10.61 -20.56
N THR A 488 14.73 -9.41 -20.00
CA THR A 488 15.66 -9.18 -18.89
C THR A 488 14.95 -8.48 -17.76
N THR A 489 15.28 -8.80 -16.52
CA THR A 489 14.81 -8.04 -15.38
C THR A 489 15.39 -6.62 -15.43
N LYS A 490 14.58 -5.60 -15.09
CA LYS A 490 15.09 -4.23 -14.98
C LYS A 490 16.08 -4.10 -13.83
N CYS A 491 15.79 -4.76 -12.71
CA CYS A 491 16.73 -4.91 -11.60
C CYS A 491 17.75 -6.02 -11.91
N GLY A 492 19.04 -5.67 -11.98
CA GLY A 492 20.12 -6.65 -12.14
C GLY A 492 20.39 -7.16 -13.56
N ARG A 493 19.54 -6.82 -14.56
CA ARG A 493 19.69 -7.21 -15.98
C ARG A 493 19.81 -8.71 -16.20
N VAL A 494 19.11 -9.51 -15.40
CA VAL A 494 19.19 -10.97 -15.44
C VAL A 494 18.22 -11.47 -16.52
N PRO A 495 18.67 -12.30 -17.47
CA PRO A 495 17.78 -12.84 -18.49
C PRO A 495 16.79 -13.84 -17.90
N TYR A 496 15.57 -13.85 -18.42
CA TYR A 496 14.54 -14.85 -18.12
C TYR A 496 13.87 -15.33 -19.40
N ARG A 497 13.31 -16.54 -19.34
CA ARG A 497 12.48 -17.12 -20.41
C ARG A 497 11.45 -18.08 -19.82
N TYR A 498 10.23 -18.06 -20.34
CA TYR A 498 9.20 -19.06 -20.07
C TYR A 498 8.25 -19.20 -21.26
N ASP A 499 7.59 -20.35 -21.32
CA ASP A 499 6.49 -20.59 -22.25
C ASP A 499 5.16 -20.35 -21.51
N TRP A 500 4.16 -19.86 -22.23
CA TRP A 500 2.87 -19.50 -21.68
C TRP A 500 1.71 -19.95 -22.60
N ALA A 501 0.55 -20.15 -22.01
CA ALA A 501 -0.73 -20.28 -22.70
C ALA A 501 -1.75 -19.34 -22.05
N ILE A 502 -2.55 -18.64 -22.85
CA ILE A 502 -3.59 -17.73 -22.35
C ILE A 502 -4.94 -18.16 -22.92
N ARG A 503 -5.90 -18.40 -22.03
CA ARG A 503 -7.31 -18.55 -22.38
C ARG A 503 -7.98 -17.18 -22.41
N TYR A 504 -8.73 -16.92 -23.47
CA TYR A 504 -9.53 -15.71 -23.67
C TYR A 504 -11.02 -16.03 -23.71
N GLN A 505 -11.83 -15.13 -23.17
CA GLN A 505 -13.27 -15.06 -23.42
C GLN A 505 -13.64 -13.68 -23.97
N PHE A 506 -14.60 -13.64 -24.88
CA PHE A 506 -15.05 -12.43 -25.56
C PHE A 506 -16.55 -12.20 -25.34
N ASN A 507 -16.98 -10.93 -25.38
CA ASN A 507 -18.40 -10.58 -25.46
C ASN A 507 -18.90 -10.52 -26.92
N GLU A 508 -20.18 -10.16 -27.12
CA GLU A 508 -20.78 -10.01 -28.45
C GLU A 508 -20.15 -8.90 -29.30
N GLN A 509 -19.46 -7.94 -28.65
CA GLN A 509 -18.73 -6.85 -29.29
C GLN A 509 -17.26 -7.23 -29.58
N HIS A 510 -16.89 -8.50 -29.41
CA HIS A 510 -15.53 -9.02 -29.59
C HIS A 510 -14.49 -8.39 -28.65
N GLN A 511 -14.93 -7.80 -27.53
CA GLN A 511 -14.04 -7.33 -26.48
C GLN A 511 -13.71 -8.47 -25.52
N ILE A 512 -12.49 -8.48 -25.00
CA ILE A 512 -12.03 -9.46 -24.05
C ILE A 512 -12.66 -9.21 -22.68
N THR A 513 -13.32 -10.22 -22.12
CA THR A 513 -13.92 -10.21 -20.77
C THR A 513 -13.11 -11.04 -19.77
N LEU A 514 -12.38 -12.04 -20.24
CA LEU A 514 -11.46 -12.83 -19.43
C LEU A 514 -10.18 -13.10 -20.20
N MET A 515 -9.07 -12.97 -19.51
CA MET A 515 -7.77 -13.50 -19.88
C MET A 515 -7.26 -14.32 -18.70
N ARG A 516 -6.83 -15.56 -18.94
CA ARG A 516 -6.21 -16.41 -17.91
C ARG A 516 -4.93 -17.04 -18.44
N GLN A 517 -3.81 -16.71 -17.83
CA GLN A 517 -2.49 -17.19 -18.22
C GLN A 517 -2.07 -18.43 -17.42
N TYR A 518 -1.50 -19.38 -18.14
CA TYR A 518 -0.90 -20.60 -17.63
C TYR A 518 0.58 -20.61 -18.04
N PHE A 519 1.48 -20.60 -17.06
CA PHE A 519 2.92 -20.62 -17.32
C PHE A 519 3.66 -21.11 -16.07
N ASN A 520 4.97 -21.36 -16.22
CA ASN A 520 5.83 -21.65 -15.07
C ASN A 520 6.52 -20.37 -14.58
N PRO A 521 6.10 -19.80 -13.43
CA PRO A 521 6.63 -18.54 -12.94
C PRO A 521 8.01 -18.65 -12.29
N LEU A 522 8.52 -19.86 -12.07
CA LEU A 522 9.79 -20.05 -11.36
C LEU A 522 10.99 -19.45 -12.10
N ASN A 523 10.94 -19.36 -13.43
CA ASN A 523 12.04 -18.79 -14.21
C ASN A 523 12.16 -17.28 -14.03
N ILE A 524 11.04 -16.54 -14.07
CA ILE A 524 11.04 -15.10 -13.78
C ILE A 524 11.36 -14.85 -12.30
N LEU A 525 10.77 -15.64 -11.40
CA LEU A 525 11.04 -15.56 -9.96
C LEU A 525 12.54 -15.74 -9.65
N SER A 526 13.18 -16.72 -10.30
CA SER A 526 14.61 -16.96 -10.14
C SER A 526 15.46 -15.80 -10.67
N ALA A 527 15.05 -15.20 -11.79
CA ALA A 527 15.74 -14.04 -12.36
C ALA A 527 15.62 -12.80 -11.46
N LEU A 528 14.46 -12.56 -10.86
CA LEU A 528 14.25 -11.45 -9.92
C LEU A 528 15.04 -11.62 -8.62
N LYS A 529 15.27 -12.86 -8.19
CA LYS A 529 16.05 -13.19 -6.97
C LYS A 529 17.58 -13.27 -7.21
N ALA A 530 18.03 -13.21 -8.47
CA ALA A 530 19.45 -13.35 -8.80
C ALA A 530 20.23 -12.03 -8.57
N ALA A 531 21.50 -12.16 -8.16
CA ALA A 531 22.40 -11.02 -8.02
C ALA A 531 22.65 -10.36 -9.40
N PRO A 532 22.94 -9.04 -9.47
CA PRO A 532 23.14 -8.33 -10.73
C PRO A 532 24.22 -9.00 -11.60
N TYR A 533 23.95 -9.14 -12.90
CA TYR A 533 24.97 -9.59 -13.84
C TYR A 533 26.07 -8.52 -13.91
N PRO A 534 27.36 -8.86 -13.65
CA PRO A 534 28.43 -7.89 -13.77
C PRO A 534 28.53 -7.40 -15.22
N VAL A 535 28.52 -6.07 -15.40
CA VAL A 535 28.80 -5.45 -16.69
C VAL A 535 30.20 -5.90 -17.13
N PRO A 536 30.37 -6.50 -18.32
CA PRO A 536 31.71 -6.75 -18.84
C PRO A 536 32.44 -5.41 -18.91
N ALA A 537 33.55 -5.29 -18.17
CA ALA A 537 34.40 -4.11 -18.25
C ALA A 537 34.71 -3.85 -19.74
N ALA A 538 34.44 -2.64 -20.21
CA ALA A 538 34.79 -2.23 -21.56
C ALA A 538 36.25 -2.60 -21.80
N CYS A 539 36.52 -3.42 -22.81
CA CYS A 539 37.88 -3.76 -23.21
C CYS A 539 38.66 -2.44 -23.38
N PRO A 540 39.77 -2.24 -22.64
CA PRO A 540 40.59 -1.07 -22.87
C PRO A 540 41.05 -1.11 -24.33
N HIS A 541 40.74 -0.04 -25.07
CA HIS A 541 41.22 0.17 -26.42
C HIS A 541 42.70 -0.23 -26.51
N SER A 542 43.00 -1.15 -27.43
CA SER A 542 44.34 -1.48 -27.86
C SER A 542 45.08 -0.20 -28.22
N ALA A 543 45.96 0.25 -27.34
CA ALA A 543 46.91 1.30 -27.64
C ALA A 543 47.80 0.81 -28.79
N LYS A 544 47.75 1.53 -29.92
CA LYS A 544 48.69 1.34 -31.02
C LYS A 544 50.11 1.55 -30.48
N PRO A 545 51.08 0.67 -30.75
CA PRO A 545 52.46 0.93 -30.38
C PRO A 545 53.00 2.08 -31.26
N GLN A 546 53.40 3.16 -30.61
CA GLN A 546 54.23 4.19 -31.24
C GLN A 546 55.61 3.60 -31.51
N SER A 547 56.01 3.68 -32.77
CA SER A 547 57.33 3.42 -33.29
C SER A 547 58.36 4.43 -32.77
N GLN A 548 59.43 3.96 -32.12
CA GLN A 548 60.75 4.63 -32.10
C GLN A 548 61.83 3.53 -32.06
N GLN A 549 62.53 3.32 -33.17
CA GLN A 549 63.95 3.68 -33.33
C GLN A 549 64.89 2.96 -32.36
N GLN A 550 65.41 1.79 -32.75
CA GLN A 550 66.76 1.61 -33.30
C GLN A 550 66.95 0.18 -33.81
#